data_AF-A0A645IS70-F1
#
_entry.id   AF-A0A645IS70-F1
#
_cell.length_a   1.000
_cell.length_b   1.000
_cell.length_c   1.000
_cell.angle_alpha   90.00
_cell.angle_beta   90.00
_cell.angle_gamma   90.00
#
_symmetry.space_group_name_H-M   'P 1'
#
loop_
_entity.id
_entity.type
_entity.pdbx_description
1 polymer ?
#
loop_
_entity_poly.entity_id
_entity_poly.type
_entity_poly.pdbx_seq_one_letter_code
_entity_poly.pdbx_strand_id
1 'polypeptide(L)'
;MEKGQDFPTSIEVQLLGSDSTVQRTNMNVCTPGTNIVMDGKLVLDHCINSSTGYFYGEDWYTAEVEVRGNEVIRHIINGDTVLQYSQPQLDERDGTYAKLIGLNGGDKMLSKGTISLQSEGHPIDFRKVEIMVLEK
;
A
#
# COMPACT_ATOMS: atom_id res chain seq x y z
N MET A 1 10.31 -1.79 -13.08
CA MET A 1 11.23 -1.99 -11.94
C MET A 1 12.64 -2.15 -12.48
N GLU A 2 13.62 -1.50 -11.87
CA GLU A 2 15.02 -1.63 -12.26
C GLU A 2 15.66 -2.85 -11.60
N LYS A 3 16.69 -3.40 -12.24
CA LYS A 3 17.47 -4.48 -11.64
C LYS A 3 18.41 -3.88 -10.58
N GLY A 4 18.27 -4.31 -9.33
CA GLY A 4 19.07 -3.79 -8.20
C GLY A 4 18.47 -2.56 -7.51
N GLN A 5 17.18 -2.27 -7.75
CA GLN A 5 16.41 -1.32 -6.94
C GLN A 5 16.21 -1.88 -5.52
N ASP A 6 16.41 -1.06 -4.47
CA ASP A 6 16.16 -1.45 -3.08
C ASP A 6 14.66 -1.74 -2.84
N PHE A 7 13.81 -0.71 -2.95
CA PHE A 7 12.36 -0.84 -2.82
C PHE A 7 11.64 -0.03 -3.92
N PRO A 8 10.54 -0.53 -4.50
CA PRO A 8 9.78 0.21 -5.51
C PRO A 8 9.07 1.45 -4.93
N THR A 9 9.17 2.58 -5.63
CA THR A 9 8.28 3.73 -5.40
C THR A 9 6.84 3.31 -5.61
N SER A 10 6.07 3.24 -4.53
CA SER A 10 4.78 2.58 -4.52
C SER A 10 3.92 3.02 -3.34
N ILE A 11 2.66 2.60 -3.38
CA ILE A 11 1.81 2.49 -2.21
C ILE A 11 1.87 1.02 -1.79
N GLU A 12 2.38 0.78 -0.59
CA GLU A 12 2.56 -0.55 -0.05
C GLU A 12 1.43 -0.86 0.94
N VAL A 13 0.76 -2.00 0.74
CA VAL A 13 -0.22 -2.53 1.68
C VAL A 13 0.40 -3.70 2.42
N GLN A 14 0.65 -3.54 3.72
CA GLN A 14 1.41 -4.53 4.48
C GLN A 14 0.54 -5.71 4.88
N LEU A 15 0.99 -6.92 4.53
CA LEU A 15 0.41 -8.19 4.99
C LEU A 15 1.30 -8.79 6.09
N LEU A 16 0.96 -8.54 7.35
CA LEU A 16 1.82 -8.84 8.50
C LEU A 16 1.20 -9.84 9.47
N GLY A 17 2.06 -10.70 10.03
CA GLY A 17 1.76 -11.55 11.18
C GLY A 17 2.37 -11.00 12.47
N SER A 18 1.73 -11.33 13.60
CA SER A 18 2.21 -11.12 14.96
C SER A 18 2.62 -12.45 15.59
N ASP A 19 3.53 -12.39 16.56
CA ASP A 19 3.97 -13.54 17.35
C ASP A 19 4.10 -13.19 18.84
N SER A 20 4.63 -14.11 19.65
CA SER A 20 4.81 -13.91 21.09
C SER A 20 5.77 -12.78 21.46
N THR A 21 6.54 -12.27 20.50
CA THR A 21 7.56 -11.23 20.69
C THR A 21 7.21 -9.90 20.00
N VAL A 22 6.43 -9.93 18.92
CA VAL A 22 6.10 -8.73 18.13
C VAL A 22 4.60 -8.68 17.81
N GLN A 23 3.98 -7.56 18.17
CA GLN A 23 2.60 -7.23 17.84
C GLN A 23 2.56 -6.26 16.66
N ARG A 24 1.89 -6.65 15.58
CA ARG A 24 1.75 -5.86 14.36
C ARG A 24 0.29 -5.84 13.93
N THR A 25 -0.20 -4.63 13.67
CA THR A 25 -1.43 -4.45 12.90
C THR A 25 -1.19 -4.89 11.45
N ASN A 26 -2.25 -5.28 10.76
CA ASN A 26 -2.21 -5.75 9.37
C ASN A 26 -2.88 -4.74 8.44
N MET A 27 -2.71 -4.85 7.13
CA MET A 27 -3.25 -3.91 6.14
C MET A 27 -2.86 -2.45 6.41
N ASN A 28 -1.67 -2.23 6.97
CA ASN A 28 -1.10 -0.89 7.11
C ASN A 28 -0.76 -0.32 5.73
N VAL A 29 -0.55 0.99 5.64
CA VAL A 29 0.01 1.62 4.44
C VAL A 29 1.43 2.07 4.71
N CYS A 30 2.35 1.75 3.82
CA CYS A 30 3.64 2.43 3.74
C CYS A 30 3.79 3.12 2.38
N THR A 31 4.52 4.23 2.35
CA THR A 31 4.58 5.15 1.20
C THR A 31 6.03 5.35 0.71
N PRO A 32 6.75 4.27 0.31
CA PRO A 32 8.09 4.41 -0.24
C PRO A 32 8.08 5.28 -1.50
N GLY A 33 8.81 6.39 -1.46
CA GLY A 33 8.88 7.38 -2.54
C GLY A 33 7.55 8.05 -2.90
N THR A 34 6.53 7.92 -2.06
CA THR A 34 5.20 8.50 -2.26
C THR A 34 4.69 9.17 -0.99
N ASN A 35 3.62 9.96 -1.12
CA ASN A 35 2.83 10.48 -0.02
C ASN A 35 1.34 10.26 -0.31
N ILE A 36 0.51 10.36 0.72
CA ILE A 36 -0.95 10.20 0.63
C ILE A 36 -1.67 11.34 1.38
N VAL A 37 -2.95 11.53 1.08
CA VAL A 37 -3.82 12.43 1.84
C VAL A 37 -4.78 11.61 2.72
N MET A 38 -4.71 11.83 4.03
CA MET A 38 -5.58 11.23 5.03
C MET A 38 -6.22 12.34 5.87
N ASP A 39 -7.53 12.26 6.09
CA ASP A 39 -8.30 13.30 6.80
C ASP A 39 -8.07 14.73 6.29
N GLY A 40 -7.95 14.86 4.96
CA GLY A 40 -7.73 16.14 4.28
C GLY A 40 -6.32 16.72 4.46
N LYS A 41 -5.37 15.96 5.02
CA LYS A 41 -3.99 16.39 5.25
C LYS A 41 -3.01 15.50 4.50
N LEU A 42 -1.99 16.12 3.93
CA LEU A 42 -0.86 15.39 3.35
C LEU A 42 -0.07 14.71 4.48
N VAL A 43 0.04 13.39 4.39
CA VAL A 43 0.81 12.56 5.31
C VAL A 43 2.18 12.33 4.71
N LEU A 44 3.21 12.67 5.47
CA LEU A 44 4.62 12.55 5.09
C LEU A 44 5.33 11.40 5.81
N ASP A 45 4.65 10.77 6.79
CA ASP A 45 5.15 9.63 7.52
C ASP A 45 5.22 8.41 6.60
N HIS A 46 6.28 7.63 6.75
CA HIS A 46 6.53 6.50 5.86
C HIS A 46 5.53 5.37 6.03
N CYS A 47 5.07 5.10 7.27
CA CYS A 47 4.13 4.03 7.55
C CYS A 47 3.04 4.49 8.52
N ILE A 48 1.80 4.09 8.22
CA ILE A 48 0.60 4.42 8.99
C ILE A 48 -0.12 3.12 9.29
N ASN A 49 -0.33 2.87 10.58
CA ASN A 49 -1.03 1.68 11.05
C ASN A 49 -2.53 1.77 10.71
N SER A 50 -3.10 0.64 10.32
CA SER A 50 -4.55 0.49 10.20
C SER A 50 -5.21 0.38 11.58
N SER A 51 -6.55 0.41 11.61
CA SER A 51 -7.34 0.19 12.82
C SER A 51 -7.53 -1.29 13.18
N THR A 52 -6.74 -2.21 12.61
CA THR A 52 -6.87 -3.65 12.88
C THR A 52 -6.34 -4.03 14.26
N GLY A 53 -6.73 -5.23 14.71
CA GLY A 53 -6.06 -5.92 15.81
C GLY A 53 -4.77 -6.62 15.37
N TYR A 54 -4.29 -7.54 16.20
CA TYR A 54 -3.12 -8.36 15.94
C TYR A 54 -3.53 -9.73 15.41
N PHE A 55 -2.78 -10.24 14.44
CA PHE A 55 -3.06 -11.49 13.75
C PHE A 55 -1.98 -12.51 14.09
N TYR A 56 -2.37 -13.67 14.62
CA TYR A 56 -1.45 -14.69 15.08
C TYR A 56 -1.67 -16.00 14.33
N GLY A 57 -0.63 -16.84 14.29
CA GLY A 57 -0.73 -18.20 13.77
C GLY A 57 -0.91 -18.30 12.26
N GLU A 58 -1.49 -19.42 11.84
CA GLU A 58 -1.59 -19.87 10.43
C GLU A 58 -3.00 -19.65 9.84
N ASP A 59 -3.76 -18.73 10.42
CA ASP A 59 -5.13 -18.46 10.01
C ASP A 59 -5.16 -17.76 8.63
N TRP A 60 -6.17 -18.12 7.83
CA TRP A 60 -6.42 -17.47 6.55
C TRP A 60 -7.26 -16.21 6.73
N TYR A 61 -6.82 -15.11 6.13
CA TYR A 61 -7.53 -13.84 6.12
C TYR A 61 -7.85 -13.42 4.69
N THR A 62 -8.99 -12.75 4.50
CA THR A 62 -9.32 -12.12 3.22
C THR A 62 -8.87 -10.67 3.26
N ALA A 63 -7.85 -10.34 2.48
CA ALA A 63 -7.37 -8.98 2.30
C ALA A 63 -7.87 -8.42 0.96
N GLU A 64 -8.49 -7.25 0.99
CA GLU A 64 -8.97 -6.55 -0.20
C GLU A 64 -8.45 -5.12 -0.20
N VAL A 65 -8.14 -4.63 -1.40
CA VAL A 65 -7.73 -3.23 -1.63
C VAL A 65 -8.63 -2.67 -2.71
N GLU A 66 -9.49 -1.73 -2.34
CA GLU A 66 -10.33 -1.00 -3.30
C GLU A 66 -9.55 0.23 -3.77
N VAL A 67 -9.29 0.34 -5.08
CA VAL A 67 -8.53 1.45 -5.66
C VAL A 67 -9.40 2.17 -6.70
N ARG A 68 -9.85 3.38 -6.37
CA ARG A 68 -10.58 4.27 -7.29
C ARG A 68 -9.68 5.37 -7.81
N GLY A 69 -8.68 4.97 -8.59
CA GLY A 69 -7.68 5.88 -9.15
C GLY A 69 -7.01 6.73 -8.08
N ASN A 70 -7.11 8.06 -8.21
CA ASN A 70 -6.55 9.01 -7.25
C ASN A 70 -7.57 9.45 -6.16
N GLU A 71 -8.84 9.05 -6.29
CA GLU A 71 -9.93 9.58 -5.45
C GLU A 71 -9.98 8.93 -4.06
N VAL A 72 -10.00 7.60 -4.01
CA VAL A 72 -10.05 6.86 -2.75
C VAL A 72 -9.37 5.51 -2.89
N ILE A 73 -8.61 5.16 -1.86
CA ILE A 73 -8.04 3.84 -1.65
C ILE A 73 -8.49 3.35 -0.27
N ARG A 74 -9.02 2.12 -0.21
CA ARG A 74 -9.44 1.46 1.03
C ARG A 74 -8.71 0.16 1.21
N HIS A 75 -8.30 -0.10 2.44
CA HIS A 75 -7.81 -1.39 2.87
C HIS A 75 -8.91 -2.07 3.67
N ILE A 76 -9.24 -3.30 3.28
CA ILE A 76 -10.34 -4.07 3.85
C ILE A 76 -9.80 -5.43 4.27
N ILE A 77 -10.13 -5.86 5.49
CA ILE A 77 -9.78 -7.19 5.97
C ILE A 77 -11.02 -7.89 6.50
N ASN A 78 -11.28 -9.09 6.01
CA ASN A 78 -12.47 -9.89 6.34
C ASN A 78 -13.80 -9.10 6.18
N GLY A 79 -13.87 -8.19 5.21
CA GLY A 79 -15.04 -7.36 4.95
C GLY A 79 -15.09 -6.02 5.71
N ASP A 80 -14.22 -5.80 6.69
CA ASP A 80 -14.16 -4.56 7.46
C ASP A 80 -13.13 -3.58 6.86
N THR A 81 -13.55 -2.34 6.60
CA THR A 81 -12.62 -1.27 6.16
C THR A 81 -11.82 -0.77 7.35
N VAL A 82 -10.49 -0.86 7.26
CA VAL A 82 -9.57 -0.58 8.39
C VAL A 82 -8.60 0.55 8.14
N LEU A 83 -8.51 1.02 6.89
CA LEU A 83 -7.74 2.19 6.53
C LEU A 83 -8.28 2.79 5.22
N GLN A 84 -8.34 4.11 5.13
CA GLN A 84 -8.79 4.85 3.95
C GLN A 84 -7.94 6.10 3.75
N TYR A 85 -7.56 6.36 2.50
CA TYR A 85 -6.83 7.57 2.10
C TYR A 85 -7.13 7.91 0.64
N SER A 86 -6.55 9.01 0.17
CA SER A 86 -6.74 9.55 -1.17
C SER A 86 -5.45 10.16 -1.70
N GLN A 87 -5.47 10.58 -2.96
CA GLN A 87 -4.41 11.37 -3.59
C GLN A 87 -2.99 10.81 -3.38
N PRO A 88 -2.74 9.53 -3.73
CA PRO A 88 -1.38 9.04 -3.77
C PRO A 88 -0.57 9.88 -4.76
N GLN A 89 0.61 10.33 -4.34
CA GLN A 89 1.44 11.23 -5.12
C GLN A 89 2.91 10.90 -4.96
N LEU A 90 3.71 11.13 -6.00
CA LEU A 90 5.17 11.03 -5.93
C LEU A 90 5.70 12.00 -4.87
N ASP A 91 6.67 11.54 -4.07
CA ASP A 91 7.34 12.36 -3.08
C ASP A 91 8.51 13.13 -3.70
N GLU A 92 8.43 14.46 -3.70
CA GLU A 92 9.47 15.36 -4.23
C GLU A 92 10.82 15.22 -3.51
N ARG A 93 10.81 14.66 -2.29
CA ARG A 93 12.01 14.42 -1.48
C ARG A 93 12.74 13.14 -1.86
N ASP A 94 12.09 12.23 -2.59
CA ASP A 94 12.65 10.94 -2.93
C ASP A 94 13.61 11.03 -4.12
N GLY A 95 14.70 10.27 -4.07
CA GLY A 95 15.73 10.27 -5.12
C GLY A 95 15.22 9.82 -6.49
N THR A 96 14.13 9.06 -6.54
CA THR A 96 13.50 8.61 -7.79
C THR A 96 12.57 9.65 -8.42
N TYR A 97 12.20 10.73 -7.69
CA TYR A 97 11.19 11.69 -8.10
C TYR A 97 11.44 12.28 -9.49
N ALA A 98 12.64 12.83 -9.74
CA ALA A 98 12.98 13.52 -10.98
C ALA A 98 12.83 12.62 -12.22
N LYS A 99 13.04 11.31 -12.05
CA LYS A 99 12.83 10.33 -13.12
C LYS A 99 11.35 9.99 -13.26
N LEU A 100 10.67 9.68 -12.16
CA LEU A 100 9.29 9.20 -12.18
C LEU A 100 8.30 10.28 -12.61
N ILE A 101 8.55 11.55 -12.26
CA ILE A 101 7.71 12.67 -12.69
C ILE A 101 7.70 12.82 -14.22
N GLY A 102 8.86 12.64 -14.87
CA GLY A 102 8.97 12.64 -16.32
C GLY A 102 8.22 11.48 -16.98
N LEU A 103 8.29 10.29 -16.37
CA LEU A 103 7.55 9.11 -16.82
C LEU A 103 6.04 9.23 -16.59
N ASN A 104 5.61 10.02 -15.59
CA ASN A 104 4.22 10.32 -15.31
C ASN A 104 3.72 11.60 -16.02
N GLY A 105 4.41 12.06 -17.07
CA GLY A 105 3.96 13.18 -17.90
C GLY A 105 3.99 14.54 -17.20
N GLY A 106 4.80 14.69 -16.15
CA GLY A 106 4.91 15.93 -15.37
C GLY A 106 3.90 16.08 -14.24
N ASP A 107 2.99 15.12 -14.07
CA ASP A 107 2.03 15.12 -12.96
C ASP A 107 2.57 14.28 -11.80
N LYS A 108 2.54 14.82 -10.57
CA LYS A 108 2.95 14.05 -9.38
C LYS A 108 1.83 13.13 -8.88
N MET A 109 0.59 13.35 -9.30
CA MET A 109 -0.55 12.55 -8.88
C MET A 109 -0.53 11.18 -9.54
N LEU A 110 -0.75 10.14 -8.74
CA LEU A 110 -0.81 8.76 -9.18
C LEU A 110 -2.27 8.33 -9.28
N SER A 111 -2.69 7.84 -10.45
CA SER A 111 -4.07 7.39 -10.70
C SER A 111 -4.15 5.98 -11.30
N LYS A 112 -3.00 5.39 -11.64
CA LYS A 112 -2.87 4.06 -12.25
C LYS A 112 -1.47 3.53 -12.01
N GLY A 113 -1.31 2.21 -12.10
CA GLY A 113 -0.02 1.55 -11.93
C GLY A 113 -0.14 0.06 -12.14
N THR A 114 0.90 -0.66 -11.74
CA THR A 114 0.92 -2.12 -11.69
C THR A 114 0.63 -2.60 -10.27
N ILE A 115 0.04 -3.78 -10.13
CA ILE A 115 -0.10 -4.48 -8.85
C ILE A 115 1.02 -5.51 -8.74
N SER A 116 1.59 -5.67 -7.57
CA SER A 116 2.62 -6.67 -7.29
C SER A 116 2.40 -7.26 -5.91
N LEU A 117 2.63 -8.56 -5.78
CA LEU A 117 2.65 -9.28 -4.51
C LEU A 117 4.11 -9.61 -4.19
N GLN A 118 4.59 -9.13 -3.05
CA GLN A 118 5.98 -9.25 -2.64
C GLN A 118 6.04 -9.79 -1.20
N SER A 119 7.01 -10.66 -0.93
CA SER A 119 7.43 -11.01 0.42
C SER A 119 8.65 -10.15 0.80
N GLU A 120 8.68 -9.67 2.04
CA GLU A 120 9.83 -8.96 2.61
C GLU A 120 10.42 -9.76 3.78
N GLY A 121 11.32 -10.68 3.44
CA GLY A 121 12.13 -11.43 4.41
C GLY A 121 11.43 -12.61 5.10
N HIS A 122 10.10 -12.73 5.03
CA HIS A 122 9.35 -13.81 5.68
C HIS A 122 8.42 -14.53 4.70
N PRO A 123 8.23 -15.85 4.83
CA PRO A 123 7.28 -16.60 4.01
C PRO A 123 5.86 -16.05 4.14
N ILE A 124 5.12 -16.09 3.04
CA ILE A 124 3.70 -15.76 2.98
C ILE A 124 3.04 -16.64 1.92
N ASP A 125 1.86 -17.15 2.23
CA ASP A 125 1.09 -17.99 1.33
C ASP A 125 -0.14 -17.26 0.78
N PHE A 126 -0.40 -17.44 -0.52
CA PHE A 126 -1.58 -16.92 -1.19
C PHE A 126 -2.39 -18.08 -1.77
N ARG A 127 -3.68 -18.15 -1.44
CA ARG A 127 -4.59 -19.19 -1.97
C ARG A 127 -5.38 -18.73 -3.18
N LYS A 128 -6.04 -17.56 -3.08
CA LYS A 128 -6.94 -17.02 -4.10
C LYS A 128 -6.62 -15.56 -4.31
N VAL A 129 -6.24 -15.20 -5.53
CA VAL A 129 -5.95 -13.82 -5.93
C VAL A 129 -6.90 -13.48 -7.07
N GLU A 130 -7.73 -12.48 -6.84
CA GLU A 130 -8.76 -12.03 -7.78
C GLU A 130 -8.60 -10.52 -8.02
N ILE A 131 -9.03 -10.08 -9.19
CA ILE A 131 -9.10 -8.68 -9.55
C ILE A 131 -10.46 -8.38 -10.15
N MET A 132 -11.08 -7.31 -9.66
CA MET A 132 -12.33 -6.78 -10.21
C MET A 132 -12.06 -5.38 -10.75
N VAL A 133 -12.28 -5.18 -12.05
CA VAL A 133 -12.21 -3.85 -12.65
C VAL A 133 -13.45 -3.08 -12.22
N LEU A 134 -13.25 -1.91 -11.62
CA LEU A 134 -14.34 -1.03 -11.19
C LEU A 134 -14.79 -0.15 -12.35
N GLU A 135 -16.10 0.03 -12.49
CA GLU A 135 -16.66 1.04 -13.39
C GLU A 135 -16.36 2.45 -12.84
N LYS A 136 -16.17 3.40 -13.76
CA LYS A 136 -15.92 4.81 -13.43
C LYS A 136 -17.20 5.51 -13.03
#